data_AF-A0A0R0DJN5-F1
#
_entry.id   AF-A0A0R0DJN5-F1
#
_cell.length_a   1.000
_cell.length_b   1.000
_cell.length_c   1.000
_cell.angle_alpha   90.00
_cell.angle_beta   90.00
_cell.angle_gamma   90.00
#
_symmetry.space_group_name_H-M   'P 1'
#
loop_
_entity.id
_entity.type
_entity.pdbx_description
1 polymer ?
#
loop_
_entity_poly.entity_id
_entity_poly.type
_entity_poly.pdbx_seq_one_letter_code
_entity_poly.pdbx_strand_id
1 'polypeptide(L)'
;MSENTPSETGSADAPVEKRVRKPRATKAAAAVSDSPAAGSQTALPLAPATQDAAPRNEAPSAAPAPAAPAAVSQDAGNPAPASEGGNNGGEDGGQRQNGPYGNFNGQQGQGQGQGGNRRDRFRNRRDRNRERYRDENGGDGSNEPFVPRPHPAVPEGFPVYSLSDLKRMPAHKLLEIAEQLQISEGVARARKQDVIFALLKVLTRHGEGVAADGVLEILPDGFGFLRAAEASYLAGPDDTYISPSQIRRFNLRTGDHISGRIRFPKDGERYFALNIVDTINGEPIEASKNKVLFENLTPLFPRKRFKLERGDGSTEDITGRILDLMAPQGKGQRALIVSPPKAGKTMLMQQVASAITYNHPDVHLIVLLVDERPEEVTEMQRTVRGEVVSSTFDEPAARHVQVAEMVIERAKRLVEHKKDVVILLDSITRLARAYNNVVPSSGKVLTGGVDANALHRPKRFFGAARNVEEGGSLTIIATALVDTGSKMDEVIYEEFKGTGNSEVHLNRRITEKRVYPAIDINRSGTRREDLLIEADLLQKIWILRKLLHPMDEIAAMEFMLDKMKNTKSNDEFFSSMKR
;
A
#
# COMPACT_ATOMS: atom_id res chain seq x y z
N MET A 1 27.52 -28.42 -34.22
CA MET A 1 27.90 -29.19 -35.41
C MET A 1 26.75 -29.05 -36.40
N SER A 2 26.83 -28.40 -37.56
CA SER A 2 27.87 -27.72 -38.34
C SER A 2 27.07 -27.00 -39.45
N GLU A 3 27.06 -25.67 -39.49
CA GLU A 3 27.80 -24.83 -40.46
C GLU A 3 27.64 -25.23 -41.93
N ASN A 4 27.04 -24.33 -42.74
CA ASN A 4 27.80 -23.63 -43.78
C ASN A 4 27.00 -22.51 -44.48
N THR A 5 27.55 -21.30 -44.41
CA THR A 5 27.44 -20.21 -45.39
C THR A 5 28.75 -20.18 -46.20
N PRO A 6 28.79 -19.56 -47.40
CA PRO A 6 29.58 -18.32 -47.59
C PRO A 6 28.81 -17.28 -48.45
N SER A 7 28.80 -15.96 -48.15
CA SER A 7 29.81 -14.88 -48.39
C SER A 7 30.20 -14.72 -49.89
N GLU A 8 30.46 -13.57 -50.51
CA GLU A 8 30.58 -12.11 -50.22
C GLU A 8 30.83 -11.45 -51.61
N THR A 9 30.45 -10.20 -51.92
CA THR A 9 31.29 -8.97 -51.89
C THR A 9 30.49 -7.88 -52.65
N GLY A 10 30.24 -6.67 -52.15
CA GLY A 10 31.13 -5.47 -52.18
C GLY A 10 30.87 -4.66 -53.47
N SER A 11 30.67 -3.34 -53.53
CA SER A 11 31.04 -2.23 -52.65
C SER A 11 30.48 -0.87 -53.15
N ALA A 12 30.35 0.08 -52.22
CA ALA A 12 30.62 1.54 -52.29
C ALA A 12 29.97 2.43 -53.39
N ASP A 13 29.19 3.45 -52.98
CA ASP A 13 29.70 4.82 -52.75
C ASP A 13 28.58 5.80 -52.34
N ALA A 14 28.89 6.67 -51.37
CA ALA A 14 28.15 7.90 -51.02
C ALA A 14 28.95 9.12 -51.54
N PRO A 15 28.32 10.31 -51.75
CA PRO A 15 28.38 11.32 -50.68
C PRO A 15 27.20 12.33 -50.59
N VAL A 16 26.77 12.58 -49.35
CA VAL A 16 26.76 13.86 -48.57
C VAL A 16 26.36 15.22 -49.23
N GLU A 17 25.29 15.80 -48.65
CA GLU A 17 25.08 17.21 -48.19
C GLU A 17 24.28 18.31 -48.93
N LYS A 18 23.56 19.05 -48.04
CA LYS A 18 23.22 20.49 -48.02
C LYS A 18 22.00 20.98 -48.80
N ARG A 19 20.85 21.03 -48.10
CA ARG A 19 19.76 21.96 -48.41
C ARG A 19 19.94 23.30 -47.70
N VAL A 20 20.02 24.33 -48.52
CA VAL A 20 20.28 25.75 -48.24
C VAL A 20 19.10 26.42 -47.53
N ARG A 21 19.40 27.31 -46.57
CA ARG A 21 18.47 28.31 -45.99
C ARG A 21 18.92 29.73 -46.39
N LYS A 22 17.94 30.66 -46.43
CA LYS A 22 17.95 32.16 -46.39
C LYS A 22 17.64 32.88 -47.72
N PRO A 23 16.95 34.06 -47.70
CA PRO A 23 17.30 35.22 -46.87
C PRO A 23 16.20 35.85 -45.99
N ARG A 24 16.73 36.64 -45.05
CA ARG A 24 16.10 37.44 -43.99
C ARG A 24 15.92 38.87 -44.53
N ALA A 25 14.76 39.49 -44.32
CA ALA A 25 14.64 40.95 -44.35
C ALA A 25 14.86 41.51 -42.93
N THR A 26 15.53 42.66 -42.88
CA THR A 26 16.09 43.33 -41.70
C THR A 26 15.56 44.76 -41.56
N LYS A 27 15.74 45.32 -40.35
CA LYS A 27 15.66 46.73 -39.87
C LYS A 27 14.28 47.20 -39.40
N ALA A 28 14.13 47.97 -38.32
CA ALA A 28 15.03 48.59 -37.32
C ALA A 28 14.15 49.01 -36.10
N ALA A 29 14.58 48.85 -34.83
CA ALA A 29 15.23 49.84 -33.93
C ALA A 29 14.39 51.14 -33.74
N ALA A 30 14.17 51.68 -32.53
CA ALA A 30 15.05 51.95 -31.39
C ALA A 30 14.18 52.19 -30.11
N ALA A 31 14.56 51.77 -28.89
CA ALA A 31 15.48 52.41 -27.91
C ALA A 31 14.85 53.69 -27.26
N VAL A 32 15.02 54.11 -26.00
CA VAL A 32 15.80 53.77 -24.79
C VAL A 32 15.03 54.39 -23.58
N SER A 33 15.26 53.89 -22.37
CA SER A 33 15.31 54.57 -21.04
C SER A 33 14.52 55.86 -20.76
N ASP A 34 13.73 55.87 -19.69
CA ASP A 34 14.18 56.42 -18.38
C ASP A 34 13.06 56.34 -17.33
N SER A 35 13.41 55.92 -16.12
CA SER A 35 12.68 56.24 -14.88
C SER A 35 13.23 57.58 -14.36
N PRO A 36 12.44 58.45 -13.70
CA PRO A 36 12.37 58.36 -12.23
C PRO A 36 11.08 58.86 -11.53
N ALA A 37 10.88 58.32 -10.32
CA ALA A 37 10.48 58.95 -9.05
C ALA A 37 9.22 59.84 -8.87
N ALA A 38 8.41 59.40 -7.88
CA ALA A 38 7.91 60.13 -6.69
C ALA A 38 6.70 61.09 -6.73
N GLY A 39 5.80 60.85 -5.74
CA GLY A 39 4.82 61.79 -5.15
C GLY A 39 3.55 62.04 -5.98
N SER A 40 2.33 62.25 -5.46
CA SER A 40 1.77 62.37 -4.11
C SER A 40 0.24 62.51 -4.25
N GLN A 41 -0.51 61.93 -3.31
CA GLN A 41 -1.82 62.30 -2.74
C GLN A 41 -2.77 63.30 -3.44
N THR A 42 -4.07 62.95 -3.45
CA THR A 42 -5.28 63.68 -2.94
C THR A 42 -6.54 63.26 -3.74
N ALA A 43 -7.55 62.60 -3.16
CA ALA A 43 -8.66 63.08 -2.32
C ALA A 43 -9.98 63.33 -3.11
N LEU A 44 -10.96 62.43 -2.89
CA LEU A 44 -12.44 62.55 -2.69
C LEU A 44 -13.23 63.75 -3.30
N PRO A 45 -14.52 63.58 -3.69
CA PRO A 45 -15.62 63.53 -2.71
C PRO A 45 -16.85 62.63 -2.99
N LEU A 46 -17.63 62.48 -1.92
CA LEU A 46 -18.84 61.69 -1.66
C LEU A 46 -20.16 62.25 -2.25
N ALA A 47 -21.09 61.32 -2.56
CA ALA A 47 -22.55 61.24 -2.28
C ALA A 47 -23.51 62.38 -2.76
N PRO A 48 -24.86 62.16 -2.89
CA PRO A 48 -25.76 61.77 -1.78
C PRO A 48 -26.83 60.70 -2.10
N ALA A 49 -27.52 60.30 -1.02
CA ALA A 49 -28.56 59.28 -0.88
C ALA A 49 -29.99 59.86 -0.88
N THR A 50 -31.00 58.97 -1.00
CA THR A 50 -32.32 58.88 -0.27
C THR A 50 -33.34 58.10 -1.10
N GLN A 51 -34.36 57.35 -0.63
CA GLN A 51 -34.77 56.67 0.61
C GLN A 51 -36.14 55.96 0.28
N ASP A 52 -36.65 55.17 1.23
CA ASP A 52 -37.99 54.54 1.35
C ASP A 52 -38.21 53.15 0.74
N ALA A 53 -38.83 52.17 1.39
CA ALA A 53 -39.26 51.94 2.78
C ALA A 53 -39.63 50.44 2.94
N ALA A 54 -39.61 49.92 4.17
CA ALA A 54 -39.70 48.50 4.55
C ALA A 54 -41.13 47.87 4.45
N PRO A 55 -41.35 46.56 4.76
CA PRO A 55 -41.24 46.06 6.13
C PRO A 55 -40.50 44.71 6.31
N ARG A 56 -40.05 44.54 7.55
CA ARG A 56 -39.45 43.36 8.16
C ARG A 56 -40.50 42.26 8.34
N ASN A 57 -40.11 41.00 8.19
CA ASN A 57 -40.80 39.88 8.80
C ASN A 57 -39.81 39.02 9.60
N GLU A 58 -40.28 38.61 10.76
CA GLU A 58 -39.57 38.05 11.90
C GLU A 58 -39.08 36.62 11.67
N ALA A 59 -38.03 36.26 12.42
CA ALA A 59 -37.47 34.91 12.50
C ALA A 59 -38.46 33.92 13.14
N PRO A 60 -38.55 32.66 12.66
CA PRO A 60 -39.18 31.60 13.43
C PRO A 60 -38.20 30.96 14.41
N SER A 61 -38.61 31.01 15.67
CA SER A 61 -38.14 30.21 16.81
C SER A 61 -38.02 28.71 16.51
N ALA A 62 -37.05 28.10 17.18
CA ALA A 62 -36.80 26.66 17.27
C ALA A 62 -38.07 25.84 17.56
N ALA A 63 -38.14 24.64 16.97
CA ALA A 63 -39.08 23.58 17.27
C ALA A 63 -38.34 22.24 17.48
N PRO A 64 -38.88 21.32 18.30
CA PRO A 64 -38.09 20.42 19.14
C PRO A 64 -37.83 19.03 18.52
N ALA A 65 -36.85 18.34 19.11
CA ALA A 65 -36.47 16.96 18.82
C ALA A 65 -37.60 15.94 19.12
N PRO A 66 -37.71 14.83 18.36
CA PRO A 66 -38.64 13.76 18.68
C PRO A 66 -38.10 12.88 19.80
N ALA A 67 -38.91 12.73 20.85
CA ALA A 67 -38.64 11.93 22.03
C ALA A 67 -38.82 10.43 21.77
N ALA A 68 -37.99 9.64 22.44
CA ALA A 68 -38.06 8.18 22.54
C ALA A 68 -39.37 7.72 23.22
N PRO A 69 -39.90 6.53 22.90
CA PRO A 69 -40.99 5.94 23.65
C PRO A 69 -40.45 5.38 24.97
N ALA A 70 -40.87 5.99 26.08
CA ALA A 70 -40.65 5.46 27.42
C ALA A 70 -41.66 4.35 27.74
N ALA A 71 -41.14 3.34 28.42
CA ALA A 71 -41.83 2.17 28.91
C ALA A 71 -43.01 2.52 29.82
N VAL A 72 -44.10 1.78 29.65
CA VAL A 72 -45.20 1.69 30.62
C VAL A 72 -44.84 0.63 31.64
N SER A 73 -44.69 1.03 32.89
CA SER A 73 -44.70 0.14 34.06
C SER A 73 -46.13 0.04 34.59
N GLN A 74 -46.68 -1.17 34.64
CA GLN A 74 -47.77 -1.54 35.55
C GLN A 74 -47.33 -2.75 36.38
N ASP A 75 -47.46 -2.58 37.69
CA ASP A 75 -47.45 -3.59 38.74
C ASP A 75 -48.35 -4.78 38.42
N ALA A 76 -47.89 -6.00 38.75
CA ALA A 76 -48.64 -6.99 39.54
C ALA A 76 -47.85 -8.31 39.70
N GLY A 77 -47.55 -8.65 40.96
CA GLY A 77 -47.82 -9.99 41.53
C GLY A 77 -47.10 -11.23 40.98
N ASN A 78 -46.23 -11.80 41.82
CA ASN A 78 -45.99 -13.26 41.97
C ASN A 78 -47.32 -14.08 41.90
N PRO A 79 -47.34 -15.42 41.64
CA PRO A 79 -46.31 -16.41 42.01
C PRO A 79 -46.07 -17.58 41.00
N ALA A 80 -45.16 -18.49 41.39
CA ALA A 80 -44.96 -19.84 40.82
C ALA A 80 -46.25 -20.69 40.75
N PRO A 81 -46.28 -21.74 39.90
CA PRO A 81 -46.05 -23.12 40.37
C PRO A 81 -45.14 -23.92 39.38
N ALA A 82 -44.25 -24.80 39.81
CA ALA A 82 -44.45 -26.18 40.27
C ALA A 82 -45.04 -27.17 39.22
N SER A 83 -44.14 -28.07 38.81
CA SER A 83 -44.30 -29.54 38.66
C SER A 83 -44.95 -30.18 37.42
N GLU A 84 -44.32 -31.33 37.07
CA GLU A 84 -44.77 -32.48 36.25
C GLU A 84 -44.64 -32.33 34.72
N GLY A 85 -44.12 -33.29 33.95
CA GLY A 85 -43.61 -34.63 34.24
C GLY A 85 -43.47 -35.45 32.94
N GLY A 86 -42.36 -36.19 32.80
CA GLY A 86 -42.21 -37.41 31.99
C GLY A 86 -42.18 -37.28 30.45
N ASN A 87 -41.60 -38.20 29.68
CA ASN A 87 -40.73 -39.35 29.94
C ASN A 87 -40.19 -39.84 28.56
N ASN A 88 -39.20 -40.74 28.60
CA ASN A 88 -38.71 -41.66 27.57
C ASN A 88 -37.72 -41.17 26.48
N GLY A 89 -36.47 -41.63 26.63
CA GLY A 89 -36.05 -42.86 25.92
C GLY A 89 -34.82 -42.75 25.02
N GLY A 90 -33.74 -43.48 25.34
CA GLY A 90 -32.73 -43.93 24.37
C GLY A 90 -31.27 -43.87 24.85
N GLU A 91 -30.67 -45.05 25.01
CA GLU A 91 -29.26 -45.41 25.29
C GLU A 91 -28.26 -44.72 24.31
N ASP A 92 -26.95 -44.57 24.52
CA ASP A 92 -25.94 -45.51 25.04
C ASP A 92 -24.61 -44.74 25.33
N GLY A 93 -23.69 -45.35 26.09
CA GLY A 93 -22.54 -44.75 26.79
C GLY A 93 -21.34 -44.23 25.98
N GLY A 94 -20.20 -43.86 26.56
CA GLY A 94 -19.73 -43.81 27.93
C GLY A 94 -18.27 -43.30 27.96
N GLN A 95 -17.77 -43.06 29.18
CA GLN A 95 -16.37 -42.81 29.60
C GLN A 95 -15.76 -41.42 29.41
N ARG A 96 -15.67 -40.65 30.52
CA ARG A 96 -14.39 -40.06 31.02
C ARG A 96 -14.37 -40.05 32.55
N GLN A 97 -13.27 -40.56 33.12
CA GLN A 97 -13.00 -40.74 34.54
C GLN A 97 -12.52 -39.45 35.22
N ASN A 98 -12.95 -39.35 36.48
CA ASN A 98 -12.55 -38.42 37.53
C ASN A 98 -11.05 -38.44 37.85
N GLY A 99 -10.52 -37.27 38.25
CA GLY A 99 -9.49 -37.19 39.28
C GLY A 99 -10.13 -36.85 40.63
N PRO A 100 -9.55 -37.28 41.76
CA PRO A 100 -9.33 -36.30 42.82
C PRO A 100 -8.08 -36.53 43.71
N TYR A 101 -7.62 -35.41 44.26
CA TYR A 101 -6.95 -35.12 45.54
C TYR A 101 -6.50 -36.28 46.48
N GLY A 102 -5.31 -36.11 47.06
CA GLY A 102 -4.86 -36.82 48.26
C GLY A 102 -3.59 -36.22 48.92
N ASN A 103 -3.75 -35.86 50.20
CA ASN A 103 -2.78 -35.46 51.25
C ASN A 103 -1.48 -36.30 51.32
N PHE A 104 -0.41 -35.81 52.00
CA PHE A 104 0.14 -36.42 53.24
C PHE A 104 1.36 -35.68 53.86
N ASN A 105 1.46 -35.86 55.18
CA ASN A 105 2.35 -35.30 56.22
C ASN A 105 3.87 -35.47 56.05
N GLY A 106 4.61 -34.65 56.82
CA GLY A 106 6.07 -34.67 56.93
C GLY A 106 6.67 -35.63 57.97
N GLN A 107 8.01 -35.66 58.00
CA GLN A 107 8.81 -36.16 59.13
C GLN A 107 10.23 -35.56 59.12
N GLN A 108 10.71 -35.22 60.32
CA GLN A 108 12.02 -34.65 60.62
C GLN A 108 13.15 -35.69 60.55
N GLY A 109 14.36 -35.23 60.22
CA GLY A 109 15.62 -35.93 60.47
C GLY A 109 16.80 -34.95 60.56
N GLN A 110 17.35 -34.80 61.75
CA GLN A 110 18.55 -33.99 62.06
C GLN A 110 19.84 -34.72 61.62
N GLY A 111 20.84 -33.96 61.16
CA GLY A 111 22.21 -34.45 60.91
C GLY A 111 23.16 -33.29 60.63
N GLN A 112 24.29 -33.26 61.34
CA GLN A 112 25.14 -32.11 61.66
C GLN A 112 26.05 -31.59 60.53
N GLY A 113 26.60 -30.39 60.78
CA GLY A 113 27.26 -29.52 59.81
C GLY A 113 28.61 -29.97 59.23
N GLN A 114 28.96 -29.36 58.10
CA GLN A 114 30.30 -28.83 57.87
C GLN A 114 30.22 -27.68 56.85
N GLY A 115 30.60 -26.49 57.30
CA GLY A 115 30.77 -25.32 56.45
C GLY A 115 32.01 -25.47 55.56
N GLY A 116 31.83 -25.26 54.26
CA GLY A 116 32.90 -25.33 53.27
C GLY A 116 32.52 -24.62 51.97
N ASN A 117 32.94 -23.36 51.88
CA ASN A 117 33.10 -22.48 50.70
C ASN A 117 32.47 -22.90 49.36
N ARG A 118 31.41 -22.16 48.97
CA ARG A 118 30.84 -22.15 47.60
C ARG A 118 31.77 -21.52 46.53
N ARG A 119 32.96 -21.01 46.91
CA ARG A 119 33.92 -20.38 45.99
C ARG A 119 34.83 -21.39 45.25
N ASP A 120 35.08 -22.57 45.82
CA ASP A 120 36.03 -23.54 45.23
C ASP A 120 35.40 -24.43 44.14
N ARG A 121 34.05 -24.52 44.09
CA ARG A 121 33.33 -25.25 43.04
C ARG A 121 33.33 -24.54 41.67
N PHE A 122 33.63 -23.23 41.63
CA PHE A 122 33.64 -22.46 40.38
C PHE A 122 35.00 -22.45 39.66
N ARG A 123 36.12 -22.73 40.34
CA ARG A 123 37.44 -22.85 39.68
C ARG A 123 37.62 -24.19 38.97
N ASN A 124 37.24 -25.30 39.62
CA ASN A 124 37.45 -26.66 39.08
C ASN A 124 36.59 -27.02 37.85
N ARG A 125 35.61 -26.18 37.45
CA ARG A 125 34.81 -26.38 36.24
C ARG A 125 35.40 -25.65 35.02
N ARG A 126 36.23 -24.63 35.24
CA ARG A 126 36.87 -23.84 34.17
C ARG A 126 38.10 -24.56 33.61
N ASP A 127 38.80 -25.33 34.43
CA ASP A 127 39.99 -26.07 34.01
C ASP A 127 39.66 -27.37 33.27
N ARG A 128 38.58 -28.09 33.63
CA ARG A 128 38.16 -29.31 32.90
C ARG A 128 37.61 -29.05 31.49
N ASN A 129 37.05 -27.87 31.23
CA ASN A 129 36.60 -27.50 29.88
C ASN A 129 37.74 -27.04 28.98
N ARG A 130 38.92 -26.74 29.55
CA ARG A 130 40.11 -26.33 28.80
C ARG A 130 40.92 -27.53 28.32
N GLU A 131 40.86 -28.66 29.03
CA GLU A 131 41.52 -29.91 28.63
C GLU A 131 40.74 -30.70 27.58
N ARG A 132 39.40 -30.60 27.53
CA ARG A 132 38.59 -31.32 26.52
C ARG A 132 38.71 -30.81 25.09
N TYR A 133 39.20 -29.58 24.88
CA TYR A 133 39.44 -29.04 23.53
C TYR A 133 40.84 -29.33 23.00
N ARG A 134 41.68 -30.06 23.75
CA ARG A 134 43.05 -30.39 23.34
C ARG A 134 43.20 -31.77 22.70
N ASP A 135 42.22 -32.66 22.90
CA ASP A 135 42.33 -34.08 22.50
C ASP A 135 41.55 -34.48 21.23
N GLU A 136 40.91 -33.53 20.54
CA GLU A 136 40.11 -33.83 19.32
C GLU A 136 40.80 -33.43 18.00
N ASN A 137 42.11 -33.21 18.03
CA ASN A 137 42.92 -32.99 16.82
C ASN A 137 44.13 -33.94 16.79
N GLY A 138 43.85 -35.24 16.89
CA GLY A 138 44.80 -36.31 16.56
C GLY A 138 44.61 -36.73 15.11
N GLY A 139 45.28 -36.04 14.19
CA GLY A 139 45.27 -36.33 12.75
C GLY A 139 46.60 -35.89 12.14
N ASP A 140 47.26 -36.86 11.52
CA ASP A 140 48.65 -36.93 11.08
C ASP A 140 49.11 -35.86 10.06
N GLY A 141 50.37 -35.43 10.17
CA GLY A 141 51.23 -35.06 9.05
C GLY A 141 50.96 -33.80 8.21
N SER A 142 51.20 -32.59 8.76
CA SER A 142 51.95 -31.50 8.10
C SER A 142 52.05 -30.28 9.02
N ASN A 143 53.27 -29.93 9.41
CA ASN A 143 53.57 -28.79 10.28
C ASN A 143 53.59 -27.51 9.42
N GLU A 144 52.45 -27.14 8.86
CA GLU A 144 52.23 -25.83 8.22
C GLU A 144 51.94 -24.81 9.33
N PRO A 145 52.64 -23.66 9.39
CA PRO A 145 52.26 -22.57 10.28
C PRO A 145 50.79 -22.20 10.03
N PHE A 146 49.98 -22.02 11.08
CA PHE A 146 48.69 -21.36 10.95
C PHE A 146 48.95 -19.91 10.51
N VAL A 147 49.02 -19.69 9.20
CA VAL A 147 49.00 -18.36 8.61
C VAL A 147 47.54 -17.92 8.70
N PRO A 148 47.21 -16.87 9.47
CA PRO A 148 45.88 -16.28 9.38
C PRO A 148 45.69 -15.90 7.91
N ARG A 149 44.78 -16.59 7.21
CA ARG A 149 44.42 -16.17 5.86
C ARG A 149 44.04 -14.69 5.95
N PRO A 150 44.60 -13.82 5.08
CA PRO A 150 44.17 -12.44 5.03
C PRO A 150 42.65 -12.42 5.00
N HIS A 151 42.01 -11.63 5.86
CA HIS A 151 40.57 -11.46 5.72
C HIS A 151 40.32 -11.02 4.28
N PRO A 152 39.38 -11.65 3.55
CA PRO A 152 39.11 -11.31 2.17
C PRO A 152 38.90 -9.79 2.10
N ALA A 153 39.82 -9.13 1.42
CA ALA A 153 39.82 -7.68 1.28
C ALA A 153 39.09 -7.37 -0.02
N VAL A 154 38.17 -6.42 0.04
CA VAL A 154 37.50 -5.93 -1.16
C VAL A 154 38.57 -5.29 -2.07
N PRO A 155 38.73 -5.72 -3.33
CA PRO A 155 39.70 -5.13 -4.25
C PRO A 155 39.50 -3.62 -4.44
N GLU A 156 40.56 -2.89 -4.72
CA GLU A 156 40.47 -1.45 -5.01
C GLU A 156 39.67 -1.22 -6.30
N GLY A 157 38.63 -0.37 -6.24
CA GLY A 157 37.70 -0.15 -7.36
C GLY A 157 36.60 -1.22 -7.52
N PHE A 158 36.38 -2.08 -6.52
CA PHE A 158 35.27 -3.04 -6.55
C PHE A 158 33.90 -2.34 -6.57
N PRO A 159 32.90 -2.87 -7.31
CA PRO A 159 31.59 -2.23 -7.38
C PRO A 159 30.88 -2.18 -6.02
N VAL A 160 30.22 -1.05 -5.73
CA VAL A 160 29.39 -0.88 -4.55
C VAL A 160 28.04 -1.53 -4.79
N TYR A 161 27.65 -2.45 -3.90
CA TYR A 161 26.37 -3.13 -3.94
C TYR A 161 25.52 -2.75 -2.72
N SER A 162 24.23 -2.47 -2.95
CA SER A 162 23.25 -2.44 -1.86
C SER A 162 22.76 -3.85 -1.51
N LEU A 163 22.17 -4.00 -0.33
CA LEU A 163 21.49 -5.23 0.08
C LEU A 163 20.40 -5.62 -0.93
N SER A 164 19.65 -4.62 -1.40
CA SER A 164 18.58 -4.79 -2.38
C SER A 164 19.10 -5.27 -3.74
N ASP A 165 20.25 -4.76 -4.19
CA ASP A 165 20.90 -5.21 -5.43
C ASP A 165 21.30 -6.68 -5.34
N LEU A 166 21.96 -7.08 -4.24
CA LEU A 166 22.36 -8.48 -4.01
C LEU A 166 21.16 -9.43 -3.98
N LYS A 167 20.03 -8.99 -3.42
CA LYS A 167 18.78 -9.77 -3.42
C LYS A 167 18.19 -9.94 -4.81
N ARG A 168 18.28 -8.94 -5.69
CA ARG A 168 17.74 -9.00 -7.06
C ARG A 168 18.60 -9.83 -8.01
N MET A 169 19.90 -9.97 -7.73
CA MET A 169 20.79 -10.75 -8.59
C MET A 169 20.46 -12.25 -8.60
N PRO A 170 20.63 -12.94 -9.73
CA PRO A 170 20.52 -14.39 -9.81
C PRO A 170 21.68 -15.07 -9.07
N ALA A 171 21.46 -16.31 -8.62
CA ALA A 171 22.42 -17.02 -7.77
C ALA A 171 23.82 -17.16 -8.38
N HIS A 172 23.93 -17.38 -9.70
CA HIS A 172 25.23 -17.52 -10.37
C HIS A 172 26.09 -16.24 -10.26
N LYS A 173 25.50 -15.05 -10.43
CA LYS A 173 26.22 -13.78 -10.25
C LYS A 173 26.71 -13.58 -8.82
N LEU A 174 25.93 -14.03 -7.84
CA LEU A 174 26.35 -13.97 -6.44
C LEU A 174 27.55 -14.88 -6.15
N LEU A 175 27.61 -16.05 -6.82
CA LEU A 175 28.76 -16.94 -6.74
C LEU A 175 30.00 -16.34 -7.42
N GLU A 176 29.85 -15.67 -8.57
CA GLU A 176 30.95 -14.95 -9.23
C GLU A 176 31.52 -13.84 -8.34
N ILE A 177 30.65 -13.04 -7.70
CA ILE A 177 31.07 -12.01 -6.74
C ILE A 177 31.78 -12.65 -5.53
N ALA A 178 31.28 -13.79 -5.04
CA ALA A 178 31.91 -14.51 -3.93
C ALA A 178 33.31 -15.01 -4.30
N GLU A 179 33.50 -15.52 -5.52
CA GLU A 179 34.79 -15.96 -6.04
C GLU A 179 35.77 -14.78 -6.19
N GLN A 180 35.31 -13.64 -6.72
CA GLN A 180 36.13 -12.41 -6.80
C GLN A 180 36.58 -11.90 -5.43
N LEU A 181 35.73 -12.05 -4.42
CA LEU A 181 36.05 -11.72 -3.02
C LEU A 181 36.79 -12.86 -2.29
N GLN A 182 37.21 -13.92 -2.98
CA GLN A 182 37.92 -15.07 -2.43
C GLN A 182 37.16 -15.79 -1.30
N ILE A 183 35.83 -15.78 -1.34
CA ILE A 183 34.95 -16.47 -0.41
C ILE A 183 34.68 -17.88 -0.95
N SER A 184 35.54 -18.83 -0.58
CA SER A 184 35.49 -20.21 -1.08
C SER A 184 34.80 -21.20 -0.14
N GLU A 185 34.65 -20.87 1.15
CA GLU A 185 34.11 -21.79 2.16
C GLU A 185 32.57 -21.82 2.15
N GLY A 186 32.00 -22.99 1.82
CA GLY A 186 30.57 -23.27 2.01
C GLY A 186 29.62 -22.61 1.01
N VAL A 187 30.12 -21.82 0.05
CA VAL A 187 29.29 -21.00 -0.84
C VAL A 187 28.65 -21.79 -2.00
N ALA A 188 29.38 -22.77 -2.58
CA ALA A 188 28.97 -23.46 -3.81
C ALA A 188 27.68 -24.31 -3.69
N ARG A 189 27.31 -24.74 -2.47
CA ARG A 189 26.06 -25.49 -2.19
C ARG A 189 25.14 -24.77 -1.20
N ALA A 190 25.46 -23.51 -0.86
CA ALA A 190 24.68 -22.72 0.08
C ALA A 190 23.37 -22.23 -0.56
N ARG A 191 22.38 -21.92 0.28
CA ARG A 191 21.18 -21.23 -0.22
C ARG A 191 21.59 -19.82 -0.62
N LYS A 192 20.85 -19.21 -1.56
CA LYS A 192 21.08 -17.81 -1.99
C LYS A 192 21.23 -16.84 -0.81
N GLN A 193 20.43 -17.03 0.24
CA GLN A 193 20.50 -16.22 1.46
C GLN A 193 21.83 -16.37 2.20
N ASP A 194 22.36 -17.59 2.31
CA ASP A 194 23.64 -17.86 2.97
C ASP A 194 24.82 -17.25 2.18
N VAL A 195 24.74 -17.29 0.84
CA VAL A 195 25.71 -16.63 -0.04
C VAL A 195 25.69 -15.11 0.17
N ILE A 196 24.50 -14.49 0.18
CA ILE A 196 24.34 -13.06 0.47
C ILE A 196 24.91 -12.73 1.85
N PHE A 197 24.64 -13.54 2.86
CA PHE A 197 25.16 -13.35 4.21
C PHE A 197 26.70 -13.39 4.25
N ALA A 198 27.32 -14.33 3.53
CA ALA A 198 28.78 -14.43 3.42
C ALA A 198 29.38 -13.20 2.70
N LEU A 199 28.76 -12.74 1.61
CA LEU A 199 29.17 -11.52 0.89
C LEU A 199 29.11 -10.29 1.81
N LEU A 200 27.99 -10.11 2.51
CA LEU A 200 27.79 -8.97 3.40
C LEU A 200 28.79 -8.94 4.56
N LYS A 201 29.25 -10.10 5.05
CA LYS A 201 30.29 -10.18 6.09
C LYS A 201 31.59 -9.50 5.67
N VAL A 202 31.91 -9.56 4.38
CA VAL A 202 33.10 -8.93 3.79
C VAL A 202 32.82 -7.48 3.43
N LEU A 203 31.74 -7.24 2.66
CA LEU A 203 31.41 -5.92 2.13
C LEU A 203 31.13 -4.88 3.22
N THR A 204 30.48 -5.27 4.33
CA THR A 204 30.19 -4.34 5.44
C THR A 204 31.43 -3.91 6.24
N ARG A 205 32.57 -4.60 6.07
CA ARG A 205 33.86 -4.23 6.69
C ARG A 205 34.64 -3.23 5.85
N HIS A 206 34.25 -3.04 4.59
CA HIS A 206 34.86 -2.06 3.69
C HIS A 206 34.41 -0.64 4.05
N GLY A 207 35.24 0.37 3.79
CA GLY A 207 35.03 1.75 4.25
C GLY A 207 33.73 2.41 3.74
N GLU A 208 33.24 1.99 2.58
CA GLU A 208 31.97 2.48 2.01
C GLU A 208 30.73 1.83 2.65
N GLY A 209 30.90 0.66 3.28
CA GLY A 209 29.82 -0.13 3.88
C GLY A 209 28.86 -0.70 2.84
N VAL A 210 27.73 -1.24 3.31
CA VAL A 210 26.63 -1.71 2.46
C VAL A 210 25.40 -0.87 2.77
N ALA A 211 24.76 -0.33 1.74
CA ALA A 211 23.48 0.35 1.89
C ALA A 211 22.35 -0.70 1.96
N ALA A 212 21.37 -0.49 2.82
CA ALA A 212 20.10 -1.19 2.80
C ALA A 212 18.97 -0.17 2.86
N ASP A 213 17.84 -0.56 2.31
CA ASP A 213 16.62 0.22 2.37
C ASP A 213 15.41 -0.67 2.68
N GLY A 214 14.34 -0.05 3.15
CA GLY A 214 13.08 -0.74 3.39
C GLY A 214 12.10 0.11 4.19
N VAL A 215 10.87 -0.37 4.30
CA VAL A 215 9.81 0.30 5.05
C VAL A 215 9.83 -0.15 6.50
N LEU A 216 9.92 0.80 7.41
CA LEU A 216 9.99 0.54 8.84
C LEU A 216 8.67 -0.04 9.38
N GLU A 217 8.76 -1.17 10.06
CA GLU A 217 7.74 -1.69 10.97
C GLU A 217 8.26 -1.62 12.41
N ILE A 218 7.60 -0.82 13.25
CA ILE A 218 7.91 -0.74 14.69
C ILE A 218 7.06 -1.77 15.43
N LEU A 219 7.71 -2.65 16.19
CA LEU A 219 7.06 -3.68 17.00
C LEU A 219 6.68 -3.13 18.39
N PRO A 220 5.77 -3.80 19.13
CA PRO A 220 5.31 -3.32 20.45
C PRO A 220 6.42 -3.04 21.46
N ASP A 221 7.53 -3.78 21.38
CA ASP A 221 8.71 -3.62 22.25
C ASP A 221 9.55 -2.36 21.92
N GLY A 222 9.15 -1.61 20.89
CA GLY A 222 9.72 -0.30 20.52
C GLY A 222 10.96 -0.35 19.62
N PHE A 223 11.48 -1.53 19.29
CA PHE A 223 12.43 -1.71 18.19
C PHE A 223 11.67 -1.99 16.88
N GLY A 224 12.37 -1.95 15.74
CA GLY A 224 11.73 -2.19 14.46
C GLY A 224 12.60 -2.94 13.46
N PHE A 225 12.00 -3.25 12.32
CA PHE A 225 12.66 -3.85 11.17
C PHE A 225 12.32 -3.09 9.89
N LEU A 226 13.29 -2.96 9.00
CA LEU A 226 13.06 -2.50 7.63
C LEU A 226 12.60 -3.70 6.80
N ARG A 227 11.34 -3.66 6.35
CA ARG A 227 10.71 -4.68 5.54
C ARG A 227 10.84 -4.34 4.05
N ALA A 228 11.13 -5.33 3.23
CA ALA A 228 11.23 -5.17 1.78
C ALA A 228 9.84 -5.14 1.12
N ALA A 229 9.65 -4.24 0.14
CA ALA A 229 8.43 -4.18 -0.64
C ALA A 229 8.28 -5.42 -1.55
N GLU A 230 9.39 -5.94 -2.08
CA GLU A 230 9.42 -7.15 -2.92
C GLU A 230 8.96 -8.41 -2.19
N ALA A 231 9.06 -8.40 -0.86
CA ALA A 231 8.56 -9.47 0.00
C ALA A 231 7.15 -9.18 0.53
N SER A 232 6.42 -8.22 -0.06
CA SER A 232 5.12 -7.75 0.43
C SER A 232 5.13 -7.38 1.92
N TYR A 233 6.22 -6.74 2.38
CA TYR A 233 6.43 -6.41 3.79
C TYR A 233 6.35 -7.63 4.74
N LEU A 234 6.78 -8.81 4.27
CA LEU A 234 6.92 -10.00 5.09
C LEU A 234 8.14 -9.89 6.00
N ALA A 235 8.05 -10.49 7.19
CA ALA A 235 9.19 -10.65 8.05
C ALA A 235 10.19 -11.64 7.42
N GLY A 236 11.36 -11.12 7.06
CA GLY A 236 12.46 -11.87 6.48
C GLY A 236 13.61 -12.09 7.47
N PRO A 237 14.41 -13.16 7.31
CA PRO A 237 15.67 -13.33 8.05
C PRO A 237 16.72 -12.26 7.66
N ASP A 238 16.54 -11.64 6.51
CA ASP A 238 17.37 -10.63 5.86
C ASP A 238 16.85 -9.20 6.07
N ASP A 239 15.95 -9.01 7.03
CA ASP A 239 15.47 -7.71 7.46
C ASP A 239 16.51 -6.96 8.28
N THR A 240 16.51 -5.64 8.15
CA THR A 240 17.45 -4.77 8.86
C THR A 240 16.82 -4.30 10.16
N TYR A 241 17.43 -4.66 11.28
CA TYR A 241 17.08 -4.19 12.62
C TYR A 241 17.35 -2.69 12.77
N ILE A 242 16.40 -1.99 13.39
CA ILE A 242 16.58 -0.61 13.86
C ILE A 242 16.35 -0.53 15.37
N SER A 243 17.25 0.17 16.05
CA SER A 243 17.18 0.29 17.50
C SER A 243 16.10 1.30 17.95
N PRO A 244 15.52 1.12 19.15
CA PRO A 244 14.60 2.11 19.73
C PRO A 244 15.23 3.51 19.84
N SER A 245 16.54 3.58 20.09
CA SER A 245 17.28 4.84 20.16
C SER A 245 17.31 5.59 18.83
N GLN A 246 17.49 4.88 17.71
CA GLN A 246 17.43 5.48 16.36
C GLN A 246 16.01 5.93 16.03
N ILE A 247 15.01 5.10 16.32
CA ILE A 247 13.59 5.44 16.13
C ILE A 247 13.25 6.74 16.87
N ARG A 248 13.62 6.84 18.15
CA ARG A 248 13.37 8.05 18.96
C ARG A 248 14.17 9.25 18.47
N ARG A 249 15.45 9.07 18.14
CA ARG A 249 16.35 10.16 17.69
C ARG A 249 15.83 10.85 16.44
N PHE A 250 15.32 10.09 15.48
CA PHE A 250 14.83 10.60 14.21
C PHE A 250 13.29 10.74 14.16
N ASN A 251 12.60 10.48 15.27
CA ASN A 251 11.14 10.51 15.38
C ASN A 251 10.44 9.66 14.30
N LEU A 252 10.99 8.47 14.04
CA LEU A 252 10.50 7.56 13.00
C LEU A 252 9.19 6.92 13.40
N ARG A 253 8.38 6.58 12.39
CA ARG A 253 7.11 5.86 12.55
C ARG A 253 7.05 4.68 11.59
N THR A 254 6.17 3.73 11.91
CA THR A 254 5.82 2.66 10.96
C THR A 254 5.39 3.28 9.62
N GLY A 255 5.86 2.71 8.53
CA GLY A 255 5.64 3.21 7.16
C GLY A 255 6.74 4.12 6.62
N ASP A 256 7.66 4.64 7.45
CA ASP A 256 8.77 5.46 6.95
C ASP A 256 9.72 4.55 6.15
N HIS A 257 10.03 4.93 4.91
CA HIS A 257 11.06 4.25 4.13
C HIS A 257 12.40 4.82 4.51
N ILE A 258 13.28 3.96 4.99
CA ILE A 258 14.59 4.35 5.47
C ILE A 258 15.61 3.76 4.52
N SER A 259 16.58 4.57 4.11
CA SER A 259 17.80 4.06 3.48
C SER A 259 19.00 4.45 4.34
N GLY A 260 19.98 3.56 4.39
CA GLY A 260 21.18 3.82 5.17
C GLY A 260 22.17 2.67 5.16
N ARG A 261 23.33 2.92 5.76
CA ARG A 261 24.40 1.92 5.83
C ARG A 261 24.15 0.91 6.94
N ILE A 262 24.23 -0.37 6.62
CA ILE A 262 24.11 -1.47 7.56
C ILE A 262 25.46 -1.92 8.09
N ARG A 263 25.42 -2.56 9.26
CA ARG A 263 26.54 -3.30 9.83
C ARG A 263 26.18 -4.77 9.97
N PHE A 264 27.20 -5.62 9.93
CA PHE A 264 27.06 -7.03 10.23
C PHE A 264 26.62 -7.26 11.69
N PRO A 265 25.82 -8.31 11.97
CA PRO A 265 25.50 -8.72 13.33
C PRO A 265 26.76 -9.04 14.14
N LYS A 266 26.83 -8.56 15.39
CA LYS A 266 27.87 -8.93 16.36
C LYS A 266 27.57 -10.29 16.99
N ASP A 267 28.53 -10.82 17.77
CA ASP A 267 28.34 -12.07 18.51
C ASP A 267 27.07 -12.00 19.40
N GLY A 268 26.12 -12.90 19.14
CA GLY A 268 24.82 -12.96 19.82
C GLY A 268 23.68 -12.22 19.11
N GLU A 269 23.97 -11.41 18.08
CA GLU A 269 22.95 -10.78 17.22
C GLU A 269 22.62 -11.69 16.02
N ARG A 270 21.35 -11.69 15.60
CA ARG A 270 20.87 -12.52 14.47
C ARG A 270 20.63 -11.73 13.18
N TYR A 271 20.34 -10.44 13.29
CA TYR A 271 19.93 -9.60 12.17
C TYR A 271 20.98 -8.55 11.83
N PHE A 272 21.03 -8.13 10.56
CA PHE A 272 21.74 -6.92 10.17
C PHE A 272 21.16 -5.73 10.92
N ALA A 273 21.99 -4.78 11.31
CA ALA A 273 21.53 -3.59 12.02
C ALA A 273 21.85 -2.34 11.21
N LEU A 274 20.93 -1.39 11.20
CA LEU A 274 21.18 -0.08 10.60
C LEU A 274 22.22 0.66 11.44
N ASN A 275 23.31 1.09 10.81
CA ASN A 275 24.38 1.83 11.49
C ASN A 275 24.17 3.34 11.33
N ILE A 276 24.02 3.80 10.08
CA ILE A 276 23.82 5.19 9.71
C ILE A 276 22.54 5.28 8.90
N VAL A 277 21.65 6.20 9.26
CA VAL A 277 20.50 6.58 8.44
C VAL A 277 21.02 7.61 7.44
N ASP A 278 20.78 7.41 6.15
CA ASP A 278 21.16 8.35 5.10
C ASP A 278 19.96 9.19 4.66
N THR A 279 18.83 8.55 4.33
CA THR A 279 17.59 9.25 3.94
C THR A 279 16.34 8.67 4.59
N ILE A 280 15.31 9.51 4.68
CA ILE A 280 13.97 9.14 5.17
C ILE A 280 12.98 9.55 4.09
N ASN A 281 12.20 8.60 3.58
CA ASN A 281 11.24 8.77 2.49
C ASN A 281 11.85 9.39 1.22
N GLY A 282 13.13 9.08 0.95
CA GLY A 282 13.86 9.60 -0.20
C GLY A 282 14.41 11.03 -0.02
N GLU A 283 14.24 11.62 1.16
CA GLU A 283 14.71 12.97 1.48
C GLU A 283 15.80 12.96 2.55
N PRO A 284 16.65 14.01 2.61
CA PRO A 284 17.59 14.18 3.71
C PRO A 284 16.89 14.20 5.06
N ILE A 285 17.57 13.72 6.10
CA ILE A 285 17.04 13.58 7.46
C ILE A 285 16.49 14.91 8.00
N GLU A 286 17.10 16.02 7.62
CA GLU A 286 16.71 17.38 8.01
C GLU A 286 15.29 17.74 7.56
N ALA A 287 14.86 17.27 6.38
CA ALA A 287 13.53 17.52 5.84
C ALA A 287 12.42 16.88 6.68
N SER A 288 12.72 15.77 7.37
CA SER A 288 11.75 15.02 8.18
C SER A 288 11.45 15.64 9.56
N LYS A 289 12.23 16.63 10.01
CA LYS A 289 12.11 17.17 11.39
C LYS A 289 10.87 18.02 11.64
N ASN A 290 10.40 18.75 10.63
CA ASN A 290 9.32 19.74 10.75
C ASN A 290 8.02 19.30 10.06
N LYS A 291 7.82 17.99 9.87
CA LYS A 291 6.65 17.47 9.17
C LYS A 291 5.39 17.54 10.02
N VAL A 292 4.28 17.91 9.39
CA VAL A 292 2.95 17.81 9.99
C VAL A 292 2.49 16.36 9.87
N LEU A 293 1.94 15.81 10.95
CA LEU A 293 1.42 14.45 10.97
C LEU A 293 0.20 14.33 10.06
N PHE A 294 0.02 13.17 9.42
CA PHE A 294 -1.12 12.92 8.54
C PHE A 294 -2.48 13.24 9.18
N GLU A 295 -2.62 12.95 10.47
CA GLU A 295 -3.86 13.20 11.22
C GLU A 295 -4.18 14.70 11.39
N ASN A 296 -3.16 15.56 11.34
CA ASN A 296 -3.28 16.99 11.53
C ASN A 296 -3.43 17.75 10.19
N LEU A 297 -3.30 17.06 9.06
CA LEU A 297 -3.46 17.64 7.73
C LEU A 297 -4.93 17.95 7.44
N THR A 298 -5.19 19.09 6.80
CA THR A 298 -6.55 19.57 6.56
C THR A 298 -7.20 18.83 5.39
N PRO A 299 -8.26 18.02 5.61
CA PRO A 299 -8.89 17.24 4.55
C PRO A 299 -9.80 18.11 3.68
N LEU A 300 -9.65 18.00 2.36
CA LEU A 300 -10.51 18.65 1.37
C LEU A 300 -11.16 17.64 0.41
N PHE A 301 -12.19 18.10 -0.30
CA PHE A 301 -12.63 17.40 -1.50
C PHE A 301 -11.52 17.38 -2.56
N PRO A 302 -11.46 16.35 -3.42
CA PRO A 302 -10.59 16.35 -4.59
C PRO A 302 -10.86 17.58 -5.48
N ARG A 303 -9.79 18.29 -5.86
CA ARG A 303 -9.84 19.48 -6.72
C ARG A 303 -8.98 19.36 -7.98
N LYS A 304 -8.16 18.31 -8.07
CA LYS A 304 -7.34 18.00 -9.24
C LYS A 304 -7.76 16.63 -9.74
N ARG A 305 -8.15 16.56 -11.01
CA ARG A 305 -8.62 15.33 -11.65
C ARG A 305 -7.46 14.47 -12.13
N PHE A 306 -7.58 13.14 -11.97
CA PHE A 306 -6.81 12.19 -12.76
C PHE A 306 -7.46 12.08 -14.14
N LYS A 307 -6.78 12.58 -15.16
CA LYS A 307 -7.15 12.26 -16.55
C LYS A 307 -6.83 10.79 -16.81
N LEU A 308 -7.85 9.97 -17.08
CA LEU A 308 -7.70 8.54 -17.36
C LEU A 308 -7.64 8.24 -18.86
N GLU A 309 -8.19 9.12 -19.69
CA GLU A 309 -7.99 9.13 -21.13
C GLU A 309 -6.51 9.36 -21.49
N ARG A 310 -5.91 8.40 -22.18
CA ARG A 310 -4.55 8.46 -22.73
C ARG A 310 -4.51 9.20 -24.07
N GLY A 311 -5.58 9.13 -24.86
CA GLY A 311 -5.68 9.79 -26.17
C GLY A 311 -4.86 9.10 -27.26
N ASP A 312 -4.50 7.83 -27.07
CA ASP A 312 -3.73 7.02 -28.03
C ASP A 312 -4.62 6.39 -29.12
N GLY A 313 -5.95 6.48 -28.97
CA GLY A 313 -6.93 5.89 -29.88
C GLY A 313 -7.01 4.36 -29.79
N SER A 314 -6.40 3.75 -28.78
CA SER A 314 -6.50 2.31 -28.54
C SER A 314 -7.89 1.93 -28.05
N THR A 315 -8.27 0.68 -28.28
CA THR A 315 -9.54 0.13 -27.78
C THR A 315 -9.58 0.07 -26.25
N GLU A 316 -8.43 -0.07 -25.61
CA GLU A 316 -8.29 -0.07 -24.14
C GLU A 316 -8.55 1.32 -23.53
N ASP A 317 -8.21 2.39 -24.25
CA ASP A 317 -8.40 3.77 -23.80
C ASP A 317 -9.88 4.16 -23.68
N ILE A 318 -10.77 3.45 -24.39
CA ILE A 318 -12.22 3.66 -24.32
C ILE A 318 -12.72 3.55 -22.87
N THR A 319 -12.17 2.64 -22.06
CA THR A 319 -12.55 2.53 -20.65
C THR A 319 -12.16 3.77 -19.85
N GLY A 320 -10.91 4.24 -20.00
CA GLY A 320 -10.44 5.46 -19.34
C GLY A 320 -11.31 6.66 -19.73
N ARG A 321 -11.63 6.78 -21.02
CA ARG A 321 -12.52 7.81 -21.58
C ARG A 321 -13.93 7.78 -20.99
N ILE A 322 -14.56 6.60 -20.89
CA ILE A 322 -15.91 6.47 -20.31
C ILE A 322 -15.89 6.80 -18.82
N LEU A 323 -14.90 6.30 -18.05
CA LEU A 323 -14.76 6.62 -16.63
C LEU A 323 -14.60 8.12 -16.41
N ASP A 324 -13.79 8.76 -17.24
CA ASP A 324 -13.52 10.19 -17.22
C ASP A 324 -14.79 11.06 -17.37
N LEU A 325 -15.83 10.54 -18.04
CA LEU A 325 -17.11 11.23 -18.21
C LEU A 325 -18.15 10.82 -17.17
N MET A 326 -18.20 9.53 -16.80
CA MET A 326 -19.29 8.95 -16.00
C MET A 326 -18.98 8.86 -14.51
N ALA A 327 -17.71 8.81 -14.12
CA ALA A 327 -17.28 8.75 -12.73
C ALA A 327 -15.85 9.31 -12.63
N PRO A 328 -15.67 10.63 -12.76
CA PRO A 328 -14.35 11.25 -12.76
C PRO A 328 -13.62 10.95 -11.44
N GLN A 329 -12.33 10.67 -11.52
CA GLN A 329 -11.47 10.36 -10.37
C GLN A 329 -10.55 11.55 -10.07
N GLY A 330 -10.37 11.91 -8.80
CA GLY A 330 -9.49 13.00 -8.39
C GLY A 330 -8.39 12.60 -7.42
N LYS A 331 -7.37 13.45 -7.31
CA LYS A 331 -6.33 13.38 -6.27
C LYS A 331 -6.99 13.51 -4.90
N GLY A 332 -7.01 12.42 -4.13
CA GLY A 332 -7.70 12.30 -2.84
C GLY A 332 -9.05 11.57 -2.87
N GLN A 333 -9.42 10.93 -3.99
CA GLN A 333 -10.70 10.23 -4.13
C GLN A 333 -10.79 8.99 -3.22
N ARG A 334 -12.01 8.72 -2.71
CA ARG A 334 -12.41 7.46 -2.08
C ARG A 334 -13.41 6.76 -3.01
N ALA A 335 -12.89 5.95 -3.93
CA ALA A 335 -13.69 5.34 -4.97
C ALA A 335 -13.92 3.85 -4.72
N LEU A 336 -15.14 3.40 -5.01
CA LEU A 336 -15.52 1.99 -5.00
C LEU A 336 -15.82 1.54 -6.43
N ILE A 337 -15.13 0.50 -6.90
CA ILE A 337 -15.53 -0.28 -8.08
C ILE A 337 -16.44 -1.40 -7.58
N VAL A 338 -17.74 -1.18 -7.69
CA VAL A 338 -18.78 -2.10 -7.22
C VAL A 338 -18.99 -3.14 -8.31
N SER A 339 -18.53 -4.37 -8.07
CA SER A 339 -18.47 -5.40 -9.11
C SER A 339 -19.03 -6.72 -8.61
N PRO A 340 -19.95 -7.34 -9.36
CA PRO A 340 -20.20 -8.76 -9.20
C PRO A 340 -18.98 -9.59 -9.63
N PRO A 341 -18.88 -10.85 -9.18
CA PRO A 341 -17.88 -11.78 -9.69
C PRO A 341 -17.95 -11.88 -11.23
N LYS A 342 -16.77 -12.01 -11.86
CA LYS A 342 -16.59 -12.14 -13.32
C LYS A 342 -17.06 -10.94 -14.17
N ALA A 343 -17.33 -9.77 -13.59
CA ALA A 343 -17.76 -8.58 -14.37
C ALA A 343 -16.61 -7.72 -14.94
N GLY A 344 -15.36 -8.20 -14.86
CA GLY A 344 -14.19 -7.49 -15.41
C GLY A 344 -13.49 -6.51 -14.45
N LYS A 345 -13.63 -6.67 -13.12
CA LYS A 345 -12.98 -5.79 -12.11
C LYS A 345 -11.48 -5.63 -12.35
N THR A 346 -10.78 -6.74 -12.62
CA THR A 346 -9.32 -6.78 -12.75
C THR A 346 -8.87 -5.99 -13.98
N MET A 347 -9.55 -6.18 -15.12
CA MET A 347 -9.28 -5.43 -16.35
C MET A 347 -9.49 -3.92 -16.15
N LEU A 348 -10.59 -3.53 -15.50
CA LEU A 348 -10.84 -2.13 -15.19
C LEU A 348 -9.74 -1.53 -14.31
N MET A 349 -9.31 -2.25 -13.28
CA MET A 349 -8.26 -1.80 -12.36
C MET A 349 -6.90 -1.67 -13.07
N GLN A 350 -6.53 -2.63 -13.92
CA GLN A 350 -5.32 -2.57 -14.75
C GLN A 350 -5.33 -1.37 -15.70
N GLN A 351 -6.48 -1.07 -16.31
CA GLN A 351 -6.65 0.09 -17.19
C GLN A 351 -6.50 1.41 -16.43
N VAL A 352 -7.10 1.52 -15.24
CA VAL A 352 -6.91 2.69 -14.35
C VAL A 352 -5.45 2.84 -13.94
N ALA A 353 -4.78 1.75 -13.54
CA ALA A 353 -3.36 1.76 -13.19
C ALA A 353 -2.47 2.24 -14.35
N SER A 354 -2.71 1.71 -15.55
CA SER A 354 -1.97 2.06 -16.76
C SER A 354 -2.21 3.52 -17.16
N ALA A 355 -3.45 4.00 -17.04
CA ALA A 355 -3.77 5.39 -17.32
C ALA A 355 -3.11 6.36 -16.34
N ILE A 356 -3.14 6.06 -15.03
CA ILE A 356 -2.51 6.90 -14.00
C ILE A 356 -1.00 6.95 -14.22
N THR A 357 -0.35 5.80 -14.43
CA THR A 357 1.11 5.75 -14.64
C THR A 357 1.57 6.44 -15.92
N TYR A 358 0.74 6.42 -16.96
CA TYR A 358 1.02 7.12 -18.22
C TYR A 358 0.80 8.64 -18.11
N ASN A 359 -0.34 9.07 -17.57
CA ASN A 359 -0.72 10.49 -17.56
C ASN A 359 -0.18 11.26 -16.34
N HIS A 360 0.14 10.58 -15.24
CA HIS A 360 0.56 11.17 -13.95
C HIS A 360 1.76 10.41 -13.37
N PRO A 361 2.93 10.46 -14.03
CA PRO A 361 4.12 9.69 -13.63
C PRO A 361 4.73 10.13 -12.28
N ASP A 362 4.32 11.29 -11.75
CA ASP A 362 4.69 11.81 -10.44
C ASP A 362 3.97 11.13 -9.27
N VAL A 363 2.88 10.40 -9.56
CA VAL A 363 2.04 9.73 -8.56
C VAL A 363 2.69 8.42 -8.12
N HIS A 364 2.77 8.20 -6.82
CA HIS A 364 3.20 6.93 -6.25
C HIS A 364 2.04 5.93 -6.29
N LEU A 365 2.08 4.99 -7.24
CA LEU A 365 1.06 3.95 -7.41
C LEU A 365 1.42 2.69 -6.60
N ILE A 366 0.51 2.31 -5.70
CA ILE A 366 0.56 1.05 -4.95
C ILE A 366 -0.65 0.20 -5.35
N VAL A 367 -0.42 -1.04 -5.73
CA VAL A 367 -1.49 -2.04 -5.93
C VAL A 367 -1.44 -3.01 -4.76
N LEU A 368 -2.51 -3.05 -3.98
CA LEU A 368 -2.66 -3.92 -2.82
C LEU A 368 -3.68 -5.03 -3.15
N LEU A 369 -3.19 -6.26 -3.24
CA LEU A 369 -3.99 -7.46 -3.50
C LEU A 369 -4.15 -8.29 -2.22
N VAL A 370 -5.38 -8.51 -1.77
CA VAL A 370 -5.70 -9.16 -0.50
C VAL A 370 -6.63 -10.33 -0.73
N ASP A 371 -6.21 -11.51 -0.26
CA ASP A 371 -6.97 -12.77 -0.38
C ASP A 371 -7.36 -13.06 -1.84
N GLU A 372 -6.43 -12.77 -2.75
CA GLU A 372 -6.60 -12.97 -4.19
C GLU A 372 -5.73 -14.11 -4.70
N ARG A 373 -6.00 -14.57 -5.92
CA ARG A 373 -5.33 -15.73 -6.50
C ARG A 373 -3.88 -15.44 -6.92
N PRO A 374 -2.93 -16.37 -6.70
CA PRO A 374 -1.52 -16.19 -7.09
C PRO A 374 -1.31 -15.85 -8.57
N GLU A 375 -2.11 -16.41 -9.48
CA GLU A 375 -2.04 -16.12 -10.91
C GLU A 375 -2.43 -14.68 -11.24
N GLU A 376 -3.44 -14.13 -10.56
CA GLU A 376 -3.89 -12.74 -10.72
C GLU A 376 -2.86 -11.76 -10.16
N VAL A 377 -2.19 -12.12 -9.06
CA VAL A 377 -1.06 -11.37 -8.50
C VAL A 377 0.08 -11.28 -9.51
N THR A 378 0.45 -12.42 -10.10
CA THR A 378 1.55 -12.48 -11.08
C THR A 378 1.24 -11.65 -12.32
N GLU A 379 0.00 -11.69 -12.79
CA GLU A 379 -0.46 -10.86 -13.91
C GLU A 379 -0.33 -9.37 -13.58
N MET A 380 -0.80 -8.95 -12.40
CA MET A 380 -0.73 -7.56 -11.96
C MET A 380 0.72 -7.06 -11.85
N GLN A 381 1.62 -7.88 -11.31
CA GLN A 381 3.05 -7.57 -11.19
C GLN A 381 3.74 -7.36 -12.54
N ARG A 382 3.30 -8.07 -13.59
CA ARG A 382 3.88 -7.97 -14.94
C ARG A 382 3.30 -6.82 -15.75
N THR A 383 2.03 -6.49 -15.51
CA THR A 383 1.28 -5.51 -16.30
C THR A 383 1.41 -4.09 -15.76
N VAL A 384 1.33 -3.92 -14.43
CA VAL A 384 1.28 -2.59 -13.81
C VAL A 384 2.68 -2.09 -13.44
N ARG A 385 3.00 -0.86 -13.88
CA ARG A 385 4.21 -0.15 -13.47
C ARG A 385 3.98 0.56 -12.14
N GLY A 386 4.18 -0.15 -11.05
CA GLY A 386 4.02 0.39 -9.71
C GLY A 386 4.48 -0.58 -8.65
N GLU A 387 4.30 -0.19 -7.39
CA GLU A 387 4.56 -1.07 -6.26
C GLU A 387 3.40 -2.05 -6.12
N VAL A 388 3.62 -3.35 -6.35
CA VAL A 388 2.59 -4.38 -6.20
C VAL A 388 2.85 -5.19 -4.94
N VAL A 389 1.96 -5.03 -3.96
CA VAL A 389 2.00 -5.68 -2.66
C VAL A 389 0.83 -6.65 -2.56
N SER A 390 1.10 -7.89 -2.18
CA SER A 390 0.08 -8.93 -2.17
C SER A 390 0.14 -9.85 -0.97
N SER A 391 -1.03 -10.34 -0.56
CA SER A 391 -1.21 -11.47 0.35
C SER A 391 -2.25 -12.39 -0.29
N THR A 392 -1.83 -13.54 -0.83
CA THR A 392 -2.72 -14.49 -1.52
C THR A 392 -3.66 -15.18 -0.54
N PHE A 393 -4.68 -15.88 -1.05
CA PHE A 393 -5.64 -16.65 -0.23
C PHE A 393 -5.00 -17.80 0.58
N ASP A 394 -3.75 -18.16 0.30
CA ASP A 394 -2.99 -19.17 1.06
C ASP A 394 -2.54 -18.65 2.44
N GLU A 395 -2.53 -17.32 2.61
CA GLU A 395 -2.07 -16.65 3.82
C GLU A 395 -3.21 -16.50 4.85
N PRO A 396 -2.91 -16.47 6.16
CA PRO A 396 -3.93 -16.30 7.19
C PRO A 396 -4.50 -14.86 7.21
N ALA A 397 -5.74 -14.71 7.70
CA ALA A 397 -6.40 -13.40 7.81
C ALA A 397 -5.58 -12.34 8.59
N ALA A 398 -4.84 -12.75 9.62
CA ALA A 398 -3.94 -11.85 10.35
C ALA A 398 -2.86 -11.24 9.46
N ARG A 399 -2.37 -12.01 8.47
CA ARG A 399 -1.38 -11.54 7.50
C ARG A 399 -1.97 -10.51 6.55
N HIS A 400 -3.18 -10.74 6.04
CA HIS A 400 -3.90 -9.76 5.21
C HIS A 400 -4.04 -8.41 5.92
N VAL A 401 -4.42 -8.44 7.20
CA VAL A 401 -4.54 -7.23 8.04
C VAL A 401 -3.18 -6.55 8.21
N GLN A 402 -2.12 -7.30 8.55
CA GLN A 402 -0.78 -6.74 8.74
C GLN A 402 -0.26 -6.05 7.47
N VAL A 403 -0.38 -6.69 6.30
CA VAL A 403 0.09 -6.13 5.03
C VAL A 403 -0.67 -4.86 4.68
N ALA A 404 -1.99 -4.85 4.84
CA ALA A 404 -2.80 -3.66 4.61
C ALA A 404 -2.42 -2.50 5.54
N GLU A 405 -2.17 -2.78 6.83
CA GLU A 405 -1.71 -1.78 7.79
C GLU A 405 -0.33 -1.21 7.44
N MET A 406 0.60 -2.04 6.97
CA MET A 406 1.90 -1.56 6.48
C MET A 406 1.75 -0.66 5.26
N VAL A 407 0.92 -1.05 4.28
CA VAL A 407 0.69 -0.27 3.06
C VAL A 407 0.04 1.08 3.37
N ILE A 408 -0.97 1.13 4.25
CA ILE A 408 -1.64 2.39 4.56
C ILE A 408 -0.74 3.32 5.35
N GLU A 409 0.07 2.81 6.29
CA GLU A 409 1.04 3.64 7.01
C GLU A 409 2.12 4.17 6.05
N ARG A 410 2.62 3.33 5.13
CA ARG A 410 3.54 3.77 4.06
C ARG A 410 2.95 4.90 3.23
N ALA A 411 1.70 4.77 2.80
CA ALA A 411 1.02 5.79 2.02
C ALA A 411 0.84 7.10 2.80
N LYS A 412 0.47 7.04 4.08
CA LYS A 412 0.37 8.23 4.95
C LYS A 412 1.71 8.95 5.07
N ARG A 413 2.80 8.22 5.30
CA ARG A 413 4.15 8.80 5.37
C ARG A 413 4.51 9.51 4.06
N LEU A 414 4.21 8.92 2.90
CA LEU A 414 4.44 9.59 1.61
C LEU A 414 3.62 10.89 1.47
N VAL A 415 2.36 10.91 1.92
CA VAL A 415 1.53 12.13 1.90
C VAL A 415 2.01 13.20 2.87
N GLU A 416 2.56 12.84 4.02
CA GLU A 416 3.23 13.79 4.93
C GLU A 416 4.41 14.51 4.23
N HIS A 417 5.03 13.85 3.23
CA HIS A 417 6.05 14.43 2.35
C HIS A 417 5.45 15.02 1.04
N LYS A 418 4.18 15.42 1.08
CA LYS A 418 3.45 16.10 0.00
C LYS A 418 3.40 15.34 -1.32
N LYS A 419 3.53 14.00 -1.27
CA LYS A 419 3.38 13.15 -2.45
C LYS A 419 1.91 12.85 -2.71
N ASP A 420 1.57 12.70 -3.98
CA ASP A 420 0.28 12.15 -4.40
C ASP A 420 0.40 10.62 -4.48
N VAL A 421 -0.40 9.91 -3.70
CA VAL A 421 -0.36 8.45 -3.59
C VAL A 421 -1.70 7.89 -4.04
N VAL A 422 -1.65 6.82 -4.84
CA VAL A 422 -2.82 6.05 -5.24
C VAL A 422 -2.66 4.62 -4.75
N ILE A 423 -3.64 4.13 -3.99
CA ILE A 423 -3.77 2.71 -3.65
C ILE A 423 -4.90 2.12 -4.48
N LEU A 424 -4.59 1.13 -5.31
CA LEU A 424 -5.58 0.26 -5.94
C LEU A 424 -5.73 -0.99 -5.07
N LEU A 425 -6.90 -1.16 -4.43
CA LEU A 425 -7.15 -2.25 -3.49
C LEU A 425 -8.10 -3.29 -4.10
N ASP A 426 -7.63 -4.52 -4.23
CA ASP A 426 -8.44 -5.67 -4.63
C ASP A 426 -8.41 -6.77 -3.55
N SER A 427 -9.40 -6.89 -2.66
CA SER A 427 -10.64 -6.09 -2.55
C SER A 427 -10.90 -5.61 -1.12
N ILE A 428 -11.67 -4.53 -0.98
CA ILE A 428 -12.05 -4.03 0.34
C ILE A 428 -13.00 -4.98 1.07
N THR A 429 -13.83 -5.72 0.32
CA THR A 429 -14.74 -6.73 0.87
C THR A 429 -13.96 -7.86 1.55
N ARG A 430 -12.93 -8.40 0.87
CA ARG A 430 -12.07 -9.44 1.45
C ARG A 430 -11.25 -8.92 2.62
N LEU A 431 -10.74 -7.69 2.54
CA LEU A 431 -10.05 -7.07 3.67
C LEU A 431 -10.97 -6.94 4.90
N ALA A 432 -12.22 -6.50 4.72
CA ALA A 432 -13.20 -6.42 5.80
C ALA A 432 -13.53 -7.79 6.41
N ARG A 433 -13.62 -8.84 5.59
CA ARG A 433 -13.75 -10.24 6.08
C ARG A 433 -12.55 -10.65 6.92
N ALA A 434 -11.32 -10.32 6.49
CA ALA A 434 -10.12 -10.62 7.26
C ALA A 434 -10.12 -9.91 8.62
N TYR A 435 -10.52 -8.63 8.68
CA TYR A 435 -10.68 -7.91 9.95
C TYR A 435 -11.73 -8.56 10.85
N ASN A 436 -12.88 -8.97 10.30
CA ASN A 436 -13.93 -9.65 11.06
C ASN A 436 -13.45 -10.96 11.70
N ASN A 437 -12.56 -11.70 11.03
CA ASN A 437 -12.03 -12.96 11.53
C ASN A 437 -10.93 -12.79 12.59
N VAL A 438 -10.23 -11.65 12.59
CA VAL A 438 -9.09 -11.37 13.50
C VAL A 438 -9.53 -10.62 14.76
N VAL A 439 -10.61 -9.84 14.68
CA VAL A 439 -11.12 -9.07 15.81
C VAL A 439 -11.70 -10.01 16.88
N PRO A 440 -11.32 -9.83 18.17
CA PRO A 440 -11.97 -10.57 19.26
C PRO A 440 -13.47 -10.30 19.29
N SER A 441 -14.28 -11.35 19.53
CA SER A 441 -15.73 -11.21 19.54
C SER A 441 -16.19 -10.16 20.56
N SER A 442 -17.04 -9.23 20.12
CA SER A 442 -17.66 -8.22 20.97
C SER A 442 -18.91 -8.75 21.70
N GLY A 443 -19.36 -9.96 21.39
CA GLY A 443 -20.65 -10.51 21.82
C GLY A 443 -21.86 -9.92 21.09
N LYS A 444 -21.67 -8.95 20.17
CA LYS A 444 -22.73 -8.33 19.37
C LYS A 444 -22.47 -8.57 17.88
N VAL A 445 -23.30 -9.41 17.28
CA VAL A 445 -23.21 -9.75 15.86
C VAL A 445 -24.34 -9.03 15.11
N LEU A 446 -23.96 -8.24 14.11
CA LEU A 446 -24.86 -7.56 13.20
C LEU A 446 -25.41 -8.53 12.16
N THR A 447 -26.40 -8.08 11.38
CA THR A 447 -26.92 -8.82 10.23
C THR A 447 -25.79 -9.26 9.30
N GLY A 448 -25.86 -10.50 8.79
CA GLY A 448 -24.83 -11.05 7.92
C GLY A 448 -23.61 -11.62 8.63
N GLY A 449 -23.60 -11.72 9.97
CA GLY A 449 -22.51 -12.37 10.72
C GLY A 449 -21.29 -11.47 10.94
N VAL A 450 -21.46 -10.16 10.79
CA VAL A 450 -20.40 -9.16 10.99
C VAL A 450 -20.40 -8.72 12.45
N ASP A 451 -19.26 -8.77 13.13
CA ASP A 451 -19.13 -8.24 14.48
C ASP A 451 -19.29 -6.70 14.49
N ALA A 452 -19.96 -6.16 15.50
CA ALA A 452 -20.22 -4.71 15.59
C ALA A 452 -18.96 -3.84 15.53
N ASN A 453 -17.81 -4.36 15.99
CA ASN A 453 -16.53 -3.64 15.98
C ASN A 453 -15.66 -3.97 14.76
N ALA A 454 -16.01 -4.99 13.97
CA ALA A 454 -15.17 -5.47 12.87
C ALA A 454 -14.97 -4.43 11.76
N LEU A 455 -15.99 -3.61 11.47
CA LEU A 455 -15.94 -2.65 10.37
C LEU A 455 -15.23 -1.34 10.70
N HIS A 456 -14.92 -1.08 11.97
CA HIS A 456 -14.28 0.18 12.38
C HIS A 456 -12.90 0.38 11.75
N ARG A 457 -12.03 -0.63 11.78
CA ARG A 457 -10.68 -0.56 11.18
C ARG A 457 -10.71 -0.48 9.65
N PRO A 458 -11.44 -1.34 8.93
CA PRO A 458 -11.62 -1.19 7.48
C PRO A 458 -12.16 0.19 7.06
N LYS A 459 -13.13 0.75 7.80
CA LYS A 459 -13.64 2.12 7.55
C LYS A 459 -12.57 3.18 7.74
N ARG A 460 -11.72 3.05 8.77
CA ARG A 460 -10.56 3.94 8.95
C ARG A 460 -9.53 3.81 7.82
N PHE A 461 -9.28 2.60 7.34
CA PHE A 461 -8.40 2.37 6.19
C PHE A 461 -8.91 3.11 4.95
N PHE A 462 -10.18 2.89 4.57
CA PHE A 462 -10.76 3.52 3.38
C PHE A 462 -10.98 5.03 3.55
N GLY A 463 -11.38 5.46 4.76
CA GLY A 463 -11.53 6.86 5.14
C GLY A 463 -10.22 7.63 5.31
N ALA A 464 -9.06 6.95 5.22
CA ALA A 464 -7.79 7.63 5.17
C ALA A 464 -7.66 8.45 3.88
N ALA A 465 -8.20 7.97 2.76
CA ALA A 465 -8.11 8.69 1.48
C ALA A 465 -8.79 10.07 1.54
N ARG A 466 -8.02 11.09 1.17
CA ARG A 466 -8.37 12.51 1.24
C ARG A 466 -7.41 13.32 0.38
N ASN A 467 -7.90 14.44 -0.12
CA ASN A 467 -7.05 15.51 -0.62
C ASN A 467 -6.57 16.35 0.58
N VAL A 468 -5.35 16.87 0.53
CA VAL A 468 -4.75 17.64 1.63
C VAL A 468 -4.45 19.06 1.17
N GLU A 469 -4.79 20.05 1.99
CA GLU A 469 -4.57 21.47 1.66
C GLU A 469 -3.07 21.84 1.64
N GLU A 470 -2.29 21.32 2.59
CA GLU A 470 -0.88 21.62 2.78
C GLU A 470 0.05 20.98 1.71
N GLY A 471 -0.50 20.08 0.90
CA GLY A 471 0.16 19.38 -0.21
C GLY A 471 0.07 17.85 -0.12
N GLY A 472 0.07 17.21 -1.29
CA GLY A 472 -0.11 15.77 -1.43
C GLY A 472 -1.58 15.34 -1.38
N SER A 473 -1.81 14.04 -1.62
CA SER A 473 -3.13 13.45 -1.54
C SER A 473 -3.04 11.94 -1.40
N LEU A 474 -4.00 11.34 -0.71
CA LEU A 474 -4.17 9.88 -0.67
C LEU A 474 -5.44 9.51 -1.40
N THR A 475 -5.30 8.82 -2.52
CA THR A 475 -6.41 8.27 -3.31
C THR A 475 -6.50 6.78 -3.04
N ILE A 476 -7.69 6.27 -2.75
CA ILE A 476 -7.94 4.83 -2.64
C ILE A 476 -9.07 4.49 -3.61
N ILE A 477 -8.78 3.62 -4.58
CA ILE A 477 -9.76 3.03 -5.49
C ILE A 477 -9.82 1.54 -5.15
N ALA A 478 -10.91 1.11 -4.54
CA ALA A 478 -11.05 -0.26 -4.07
C ALA A 478 -12.19 -0.99 -4.78
N THR A 479 -12.02 -2.28 -5.05
CA THR A 479 -13.14 -3.12 -5.51
C THR A 479 -13.99 -3.55 -4.32
N ALA A 480 -15.31 -3.52 -4.51
CA ALA A 480 -16.29 -4.06 -3.59
C ALA A 480 -17.11 -5.13 -4.31
N LEU A 481 -17.17 -6.32 -3.72
CA LEU A 481 -17.94 -7.44 -4.27
C LEU A 481 -19.41 -7.31 -3.90
N VAL A 482 -20.28 -7.45 -4.91
CA VAL A 482 -21.74 -7.51 -4.76
C VAL A 482 -22.30 -8.74 -5.48
N ASP A 483 -23.57 -9.07 -5.27
CA ASP A 483 -24.25 -10.22 -5.90
C ASP A 483 -23.48 -11.55 -5.74
N THR A 484 -22.83 -11.73 -4.58
CA THR A 484 -22.11 -12.96 -4.19
C THR A 484 -23.02 -14.01 -3.57
N GLY A 485 -24.26 -13.62 -3.21
CA GLY A 485 -25.18 -14.43 -2.41
C GLY A 485 -24.89 -14.40 -0.91
N SER A 486 -23.90 -13.62 -0.46
CA SER A 486 -23.56 -13.46 0.95
C SER A 486 -24.13 -12.16 1.52
N LYS A 487 -25.04 -12.27 2.50
CA LYS A 487 -25.55 -11.11 3.27
C LYS A 487 -24.43 -10.33 3.96
N MET A 488 -23.32 -10.98 4.31
CA MET A 488 -22.14 -10.32 4.87
C MET A 488 -21.59 -9.27 3.91
N ASP A 489 -21.46 -9.62 2.62
CA ASP A 489 -20.89 -8.72 1.61
C ASP A 489 -21.82 -7.54 1.32
N GLU A 490 -23.14 -7.77 1.32
CA GLU A 490 -24.14 -6.72 1.17
C GLU A 490 -24.02 -5.67 2.29
N VAL A 491 -23.91 -6.12 3.55
CA VAL A 491 -23.74 -5.23 4.71
C VAL A 491 -22.39 -4.50 4.65
N ILE A 492 -21.32 -5.19 4.27
CA ILE A 492 -20.00 -4.58 4.09
C ILE A 492 -20.06 -3.47 3.02
N TYR A 493 -20.68 -3.76 1.88
CA TYR A 493 -20.79 -2.81 0.78
C TYR A 493 -21.57 -1.55 1.20
N GLU A 494 -22.73 -1.70 1.83
CA GLU A 494 -23.54 -0.55 2.26
C GLU A 494 -22.80 0.35 3.27
N GLU A 495 -22.01 -0.23 4.18
CA GLU A 495 -21.18 0.52 5.13
C GLU A 495 -20.06 1.33 4.43
N PHE A 496 -19.47 0.79 3.37
CA PHE A 496 -18.45 1.49 2.60
C PHE A 496 -19.02 2.51 1.62
N LYS A 497 -20.21 2.27 1.07
CA LYS A 497 -20.93 3.21 0.22
C LYS A 497 -21.15 4.55 0.92
N GLY A 498 -21.48 4.54 2.21
CA GLY A 498 -21.60 5.75 3.03
C GLY A 498 -20.26 6.48 3.26
N THR A 499 -19.15 5.76 3.21
CA THR A 499 -17.79 6.28 3.46
C THR A 499 -17.13 6.83 2.18
N GLY A 500 -17.43 6.22 1.03
CA GLY A 500 -16.94 6.59 -0.29
C GLY A 500 -17.55 7.89 -0.83
N ASN A 501 -16.92 8.44 -1.86
CA ASN A 501 -17.40 9.61 -2.58
C ASN A 501 -17.39 9.44 -4.11
N SER A 502 -17.03 8.26 -4.62
CA SER A 502 -17.18 7.87 -6.02
C SER A 502 -17.55 6.39 -6.10
N GLU A 503 -18.45 6.05 -7.01
CA GLU A 503 -18.90 4.68 -7.25
C GLU A 503 -18.88 4.39 -8.76
N VAL A 504 -18.25 3.28 -9.14
CA VAL A 504 -18.25 2.73 -10.49
C VAL A 504 -18.90 1.36 -10.42
N HIS A 505 -20.11 1.24 -10.92
CA HIS A 505 -20.87 -0.01 -10.89
C HIS A 505 -20.58 -0.83 -12.14
N LEU A 506 -20.26 -2.10 -11.98
CA LEU A 506 -20.15 -3.07 -13.07
C LEU A 506 -21.38 -3.97 -13.10
N ASN A 507 -21.91 -4.21 -14.30
CA ASN A 507 -23.14 -4.97 -14.48
C ASN A 507 -22.87 -6.32 -15.17
N ARG A 508 -23.32 -7.41 -14.52
CA ARG A 508 -23.16 -8.77 -15.02
C ARG A 508 -23.86 -8.99 -16.36
N ARG A 509 -25.05 -8.39 -16.59
CA ARG A 509 -25.83 -8.53 -17.84
C ARG A 509 -25.04 -8.01 -19.06
N ILE A 510 -24.31 -6.90 -18.89
CA ILE A 510 -23.46 -6.32 -19.94
C ILE A 510 -22.30 -7.28 -20.25
N THR A 511 -21.69 -7.84 -19.21
CA THR A 511 -20.57 -8.78 -19.32
C THR A 511 -20.98 -10.10 -20.00
N GLU A 512 -22.16 -10.63 -19.68
CA GLU A 512 -22.71 -11.86 -20.29
C GLU A 512 -22.93 -11.71 -21.79
N LYS A 513 -23.24 -10.49 -22.26
CA LYS A 513 -23.29 -10.14 -23.69
C LYS A 513 -21.90 -9.87 -24.30
N ARG A 514 -20.82 -10.01 -23.52
CA ARG A 514 -19.42 -9.72 -23.90
C ARG A 514 -19.18 -8.27 -24.32
N VAL A 515 -19.92 -7.34 -23.73
CA VAL A 515 -19.73 -5.91 -23.94
C VAL A 515 -18.80 -5.38 -22.85
N TYR A 516 -17.72 -4.70 -23.24
CA TYR A 516 -16.72 -4.14 -22.32
C TYR A 516 -16.37 -2.69 -22.70
N PRO A 517 -16.13 -1.80 -21.72
CA PRO A 517 -16.22 -2.03 -20.28
C PRO A 517 -17.68 -2.24 -19.82
N ALA A 518 -17.89 -3.10 -18.82
CA ALA A 518 -19.22 -3.48 -18.35
C ALA A 518 -19.81 -2.49 -17.33
N ILE A 519 -19.65 -1.18 -17.57
CA ILE A 519 -20.03 -0.13 -16.62
C ILE A 519 -21.52 0.17 -16.70
N ASP A 520 -22.18 0.17 -15.55
CA ASP A 520 -23.53 0.74 -15.41
C ASP A 520 -23.43 2.26 -15.29
N ILE A 521 -23.76 2.93 -16.39
CA ILE A 521 -23.62 4.39 -16.51
C ILE A 521 -24.55 5.14 -15.56
N ASN A 522 -25.77 4.65 -15.37
CA ASN A 522 -26.80 5.36 -14.61
C ASN A 522 -26.50 5.30 -13.10
N ARG A 523 -25.96 4.17 -12.63
CA ARG A 523 -25.58 3.99 -11.22
C ARG A 523 -24.21 4.57 -10.87
N SER A 524 -23.35 4.80 -11.86
CA SER A 524 -21.99 5.32 -11.63
C SER A 524 -21.96 6.85 -11.54
N GLY A 525 -21.13 7.36 -10.62
CA GLY A 525 -20.98 8.80 -10.40
C GLY A 525 -19.99 9.17 -9.31
N THR A 526 -19.62 10.45 -9.30
CA THR A 526 -18.70 11.03 -8.30
C THR A 526 -19.36 12.21 -7.61
N ARG A 527 -19.32 12.22 -6.27
CA ARG A 527 -19.81 13.36 -5.48
C ARG A 527 -18.92 14.57 -5.73
N ARG A 528 -19.55 15.75 -5.83
CA ARG A 528 -18.86 17.03 -6.07
C ARG A 528 -17.99 17.03 -7.34
N GLU A 529 -18.48 16.40 -8.41
CA GLU A 529 -17.80 16.40 -9.72
C GLU A 529 -17.65 17.81 -10.32
N ASP A 530 -18.42 18.80 -9.85
CA ASP A 530 -18.27 20.23 -10.14
C ASP A 530 -16.87 20.78 -9.79
N LEU A 531 -16.16 20.15 -8.86
CA LEU A 531 -14.80 20.53 -8.48
C LEU A 531 -13.72 19.89 -9.36
N LEU A 532 -14.09 18.93 -10.21
CA LEU A 532 -13.17 18.13 -11.03
C LEU A 532 -13.34 18.37 -12.53
N ILE A 533 -14.52 18.86 -12.93
CA ILE A 533 -14.91 19.04 -14.33
C ILE A 533 -15.29 20.51 -14.55
N GLU A 534 -14.70 21.10 -15.59
CA GLU A 534 -15.05 22.45 -16.04
C GLU A 534 -16.53 22.59 -16.40
N ALA A 535 -17.13 23.73 -16.10
CA ALA A 535 -18.59 23.94 -16.17
C ALA A 535 -19.20 23.62 -17.55
N ASP A 536 -18.56 24.02 -18.66
CA ASP A 536 -19.03 23.73 -20.02
C ASP A 536 -19.02 22.23 -20.33
N LEU A 537 -17.97 21.52 -19.90
CA LEU A 537 -17.89 20.07 -20.07
C LEU A 537 -18.93 19.35 -19.20
N LEU A 538 -19.14 19.82 -17.96
CA LEU A 538 -20.13 19.26 -17.05
C LEU A 538 -21.55 19.37 -17.61
N GLN A 539 -21.89 20.50 -18.23
CA GLN A 539 -23.20 20.67 -18.89
C GLN A 539 -23.41 19.66 -20.03
N LYS A 540 -22.37 19.40 -20.84
CA LYS A 540 -22.44 18.40 -21.92
C LYS A 540 -22.60 16.99 -21.38
N ILE A 541 -21.86 16.64 -20.31
CA ILE A 541 -22.00 15.35 -19.62
C ILE A 541 -23.42 15.20 -19.06
N TRP A 542 -24.00 16.26 -18.52
CA TRP A 542 -25.37 16.23 -18.00
C TRP A 542 -26.40 15.93 -19.11
N ILE A 543 -26.27 16.58 -20.28
CA ILE A 543 -27.12 16.29 -21.45
C ILE A 543 -26.96 14.83 -21.88
N LEU A 544 -25.73 14.34 -21.94
CA LEU A 544 -25.44 12.94 -22.26
C LEU A 544 -26.09 11.98 -21.27
N ARG A 545 -26.00 12.24 -19.97
CA ARG A 545 -26.69 11.43 -18.94
C ARG A 545 -28.21 11.43 -19.13
N LYS A 546 -28.81 12.58 -19.46
CA LYS A 546 -30.25 12.67 -19.73
C LYS A 546 -30.67 11.86 -20.95
N LEU A 547 -29.82 11.79 -21.98
CA LEU A 547 -30.06 10.96 -23.16
C LEU A 547 -29.96 9.46 -22.85
N LEU A 548 -29.00 9.06 -22.02
CA LEU A 548 -28.73 7.65 -21.69
C LEU A 548 -29.69 7.09 -20.63
N HIS A 549 -30.20 7.92 -19.73
CA HIS A 549 -31.03 7.47 -18.61
C HIS A 549 -32.28 6.64 -19.00
N PRO A 550 -33.02 6.94 -20.09
CA PRO A 550 -34.17 6.14 -20.50
C PRO A 550 -33.81 4.80 -21.15
N MET A 551 -32.53 4.57 -21.51
CA MET A 551 -32.08 3.35 -22.17
C MET A 551 -31.85 2.23 -21.14
N ASP A 552 -32.10 0.97 -21.53
CA ASP A 552 -31.64 -0.21 -20.76
C ASP A 552 -30.11 -0.21 -20.68
N GLU A 553 -29.55 -0.81 -19.63
CA GLU A 553 -28.12 -0.69 -19.31
C GLU A 553 -27.21 -1.20 -20.46
N ILE A 554 -27.64 -2.26 -21.15
CA ILE A 554 -26.90 -2.81 -22.29
C ILE A 554 -26.94 -1.83 -23.46
N ALA A 555 -28.11 -1.29 -23.77
CA ALA A 555 -28.31 -0.37 -24.89
C ALA A 555 -27.55 0.95 -24.66
N ALA A 556 -27.55 1.47 -23.44
CA ALA A 556 -26.79 2.65 -23.06
C ALA A 556 -25.29 2.44 -23.29
N MET A 557 -24.77 1.27 -22.90
CA MET A 557 -23.34 0.97 -23.06
C MET A 557 -22.96 0.76 -24.53
N GLU A 558 -23.79 0.06 -25.30
CA GLU A 558 -23.58 -0.13 -26.75
C GLU A 558 -23.62 1.20 -27.51
N PHE A 559 -24.55 2.09 -27.17
CA PHE A 559 -24.63 3.44 -27.74
C PHE A 559 -23.34 4.22 -27.46
N MET A 560 -22.87 4.22 -26.21
CA MET A 560 -21.62 4.88 -25.85
C MET A 560 -20.43 4.30 -26.60
N LEU A 561 -20.32 2.98 -26.70
CA LEU A 561 -19.24 2.33 -27.45
C LEU A 561 -19.26 2.68 -28.93
N ASP A 562 -20.43 2.70 -29.57
CA ASP A 562 -20.59 3.12 -30.97
C ASP A 562 -20.04 4.53 -31.19
N LYS A 563 -20.38 5.48 -30.31
CA LYS A 563 -19.89 6.86 -30.43
C LYS A 563 -18.40 7.00 -30.08
N MET A 564 -17.93 6.30 -29.05
CA MET A 564 -16.53 6.34 -28.63
C MET A 564 -15.59 5.75 -29.67
N LYS A 565 -15.97 4.68 -30.37
CA LYS A 565 -15.14 4.06 -31.42
C LYS A 565 -14.91 4.96 -32.63
N ASN A 566 -15.83 5.88 -32.90
CA ASN A 566 -15.74 6.81 -34.04
C ASN A 566 -14.86 8.03 -33.76
N THR A 567 -14.32 8.16 -32.54
CA THR A 567 -13.54 9.33 -32.09
C THR A 567 -12.32 8.88 -31.30
N LYS A 568 -11.24 9.66 -31.31
CA LYS A 568 -10.02 9.30 -30.58
C LYS A 568 -9.97 9.91 -29.19
N SER A 569 -10.69 11.00 -28.97
CA SER A 569 -10.72 11.71 -27.69
C SER A 569 -12.13 12.08 -27.24
N ASN A 570 -12.27 12.41 -25.95
CA ASN A 570 -13.54 12.91 -25.41
C ASN A 570 -13.91 14.29 -25.98
N ASP A 571 -12.92 15.13 -26.31
CA ASP A 571 -13.16 16.42 -26.94
C ASP A 571 -13.71 16.28 -28.36
N GLU A 572 -13.19 15.32 -29.14
CA GLU A 572 -13.73 14.97 -30.46
C GLU A 572 -15.14 14.41 -30.35
N PHE A 573 -15.39 13.54 -29.37
CA PHE A 573 -16.72 12.99 -29.09
C PHE A 573 -17.76 14.08 -28.85
N PHE A 574 -17.50 15.03 -27.93
CA PHE A 574 -18.43 16.14 -27.70
C PHE A 574 -18.55 17.10 -28.89
N SER A 575 -17.48 17.25 -29.67
CA SER A 575 -17.54 18.05 -30.90
C SER A 575 -18.43 17.41 -31.97
N SER A 576 -18.46 16.07 -32.03
CA SER A 576 -19.31 15.32 -32.96
C SER A 576 -20.79 15.38 -32.62
N MET A 577 -21.16 15.48 -31.32
CA MET A 577 -22.56 15.58 -30.88
C MET A 577 -23.18 16.97 -31.06
N LYS A 578 -22.38 17.98 -31.39
CA LYS A 578 -22.88 19.33 -31.73
C LYS A 578 -23.38 19.43 -33.18
N ARG A 579 -23.03 18.47 -34.02
CA ARG A 579 -23.50 18.33 -35.40
C ARG A 579 -24.69 17.39 -35.42
#